data_AF-A0A7Y6YPX3-F1
#
_entry.id   AF-A0A7Y6YPX3-F1
#
_cell.length_a   1.000
_cell.length_b   1.000
_cell.length_c   1.000
_cell.angle_alpha   90.00
_cell.angle_beta   90.00
_cell.angle_gamma   90.00
#
_symmetry.space_group_name_H-M   'P 1'
#
loop_
_entity.id
_entity.type
_entity.pdbx_description
1 polymer ?
#
loop_
_entity_poly.entity_id
_entity_poly.type
_entity_poly.pdbx_seq_one_letter_code
_entity_poly.pdbx_strand_id
1 'polypeptide(L)'
;HQKFFSVKNPKTGRIEKFITVANRETADNGATILAGNQKVLSARLADAKFFWENDLRTAKSEAGMSAWVENLGNVTFHNKLGTQAARIDRIAALAREIAPVVGADADLAEQAARVAKADLSSEMVYEFPELQGLMGRYYAEAAGLPSAVANACEQHYSPLGPGDDVPSEPVSVAVALADKLDTLTGFWAIDEKPTGSKDPFALRRAALGVIRLVLENDVRGASLRGAIMFTYSELLVRMGAAGLLMVLDRNSEEEHWFQAPWTGGSLSDGISEQWGHETVWEFATREQLAFAGEWNLKENLVPDAIALEDNLLSFFHDRLKVFLRDQGIRHDVIDACIAMDGNDDLTLLVKRARALEDFLKTEDGTNLLQGFKRANNILSQAEDKDGVEYSYGADRKFAEDDAETALFDALEAGGAAISPAIEAEDFAAAMRGMAALRAPIDAFFEAVQVNADSDIVRRNRLNLLSQIRQVCGQVADLTRVEG
;
A
#
# COMPACT_ATOMS: atom_id res chain seq x y z
N HIS A 1 -43.48 14.07 13.83
CA HIS A 1 -42.00 14.05 13.71
C HIS A 1 -41.40 15.10 14.63
N GLN A 2 -40.45 14.68 15.46
CA GLN A 2 -39.61 15.58 16.27
C GLN A 2 -38.18 15.48 15.73
N LYS A 3 -37.47 16.61 15.65
CA LYS A 3 -36.04 16.66 15.33
C LYS A 3 -35.26 17.26 16.48
N PHE A 4 -34.04 16.79 16.65
CA PHE A 4 -33.12 17.16 17.72
C PHE A 4 -31.82 17.69 17.11
N PHE A 5 -31.35 18.84 17.56
CA PHE A 5 -30.14 19.48 17.07
C PHE A 5 -29.23 19.88 18.23
N SER A 6 -27.97 19.48 18.19
CA SER A 6 -26.95 19.97 19.11
C SER A 6 -26.51 21.38 18.72
N VAL A 7 -26.25 22.22 19.73
CA VAL A 7 -25.79 23.60 19.53
C VAL A 7 -24.37 23.70 20.07
N LYS A 8 -23.43 23.84 19.13
CA LYS A 8 -22.01 24.05 19.42
C LYS A 8 -21.79 25.52 19.78
N ASN A 9 -21.16 25.77 20.91
CA ASN A 9 -20.70 27.10 21.28
C ASN A 9 -19.45 27.43 20.44
N PRO A 10 -19.48 28.48 19.60
CA PRO A 10 -18.36 28.79 18.71
C PRO A 10 -17.11 29.29 19.45
N LYS A 11 -17.24 29.75 20.71
CA LYS A 11 -16.10 30.19 21.51
C LYS A 11 -15.34 29.03 22.15
N THR A 12 -16.06 28.01 22.62
CA THR A 12 -15.47 26.87 23.36
C THR A 12 -15.33 25.63 22.49
N GLY A 13 -16.03 25.59 21.35
CA GLY A 13 -16.16 24.41 20.52
C GLY A 13 -17.02 23.29 21.13
N ARG A 14 -17.59 23.47 22.33
CA ARG A 14 -18.36 22.43 23.03
C ARG A 14 -19.83 22.48 22.67
N ILE A 15 -20.49 21.32 22.71
CA ILE A 15 -21.95 21.24 22.65
C ILE A 15 -22.48 21.55 24.06
N GLU A 16 -23.17 22.68 24.19
CA GLU A 16 -23.62 23.18 25.50
C GLU A 16 -25.14 23.35 25.57
N LYS A 17 -25.82 23.30 24.43
CA LYS A 17 -27.28 23.43 24.32
C LYS A 17 -27.81 22.49 23.25
N PHE A 18 -29.12 22.30 23.23
CA PHE A 18 -29.82 21.59 22.18
C PHE A 18 -31.11 22.32 21.80
N ILE A 19 -31.61 22.06 20.59
CA ILE A 19 -32.87 22.56 20.07
C ILE A 19 -33.74 21.38 19.67
N THR A 20 -35.02 21.43 20.08
CA THR A 20 -36.03 20.47 19.64
C THR A 20 -37.03 21.15 18.72
N VAL A 21 -37.31 20.55 17.58
CA VAL A 21 -38.37 20.99 16.65
C VAL A 21 -39.46 19.92 16.65
N ALA A 22 -40.69 20.31 16.99
CA ALA A 22 -41.84 19.43 16.95
C ALA A 22 -42.85 19.95 15.93
N ASN A 23 -43.29 19.11 14.99
CA ASN A 23 -44.34 19.46 14.03
C ASN A 23 -45.74 19.30 14.68
N ARG A 24 -45.96 20.02 15.78
CA ARG A 24 -47.16 19.97 16.63
C ARG A 24 -47.18 21.22 17.51
N GLU A 25 -48.31 21.91 17.54
CA GLU A 25 -48.58 22.93 18.53
C GLU A 25 -48.96 22.27 19.87
N THR A 26 -48.51 22.85 20.97
CA THR A 26 -48.72 22.30 22.32
C THR A 26 -49.27 23.39 23.22
N ALA A 27 -50.19 23.04 24.10
CA ALA A 27 -50.85 24.00 25.00
C ALA A 27 -49.87 24.69 25.97
N ASP A 28 -48.71 24.10 26.21
CA ASP A 28 -47.65 24.58 27.10
C ASP A 28 -46.45 25.16 26.34
N ASN A 29 -46.61 25.51 25.06
CA ASN A 29 -45.55 26.03 24.19
C ASN A 29 -44.28 25.15 24.16
N GLY A 30 -44.44 23.84 24.31
CA GLY A 30 -43.38 22.84 24.15
C GLY A 30 -42.64 22.49 25.44
N ALA A 31 -43.02 23.06 26.59
CA ALA A 31 -42.32 22.86 27.87
C ALA A 31 -42.20 21.39 28.27
N THR A 32 -43.27 20.61 28.14
CA THR A 32 -43.29 19.17 28.47
C THR A 32 -42.38 18.37 27.53
N ILE A 33 -42.39 18.70 26.24
CA ILE A 33 -41.51 18.05 25.25
C ILE A 33 -40.04 18.35 25.59
N LEU A 34 -39.73 19.60 25.90
CA LEU A 34 -38.38 20.02 26.25
C LEU A 34 -37.90 19.32 27.54
N ALA A 35 -38.73 19.29 28.58
CA ALA A 35 -38.42 18.62 29.85
C ALA A 35 -38.19 17.11 29.67
N GLY A 36 -39.01 16.46 28.84
CA GLY A 36 -38.85 15.05 28.49
C GLY A 36 -37.52 14.78 27.77
N ASN A 37 -37.21 15.55 26.73
CA ASN A 37 -35.95 15.44 26.00
C ASN A 37 -34.73 15.74 26.88
N GLN A 38 -34.83 16.75 27.75
CA GLN A 38 -33.78 17.08 28.71
C GLN A 38 -33.52 15.94 29.68
N LYS A 39 -34.56 15.27 30.19
CA LYS A 39 -34.43 14.12 31.08
C LYS A 39 -33.71 12.97 30.39
N VAL A 40 -34.08 12.65 29.14
CA VAL A 40 -33.45 11.60 28.34
C VAL A 40 -31.98 11.92 28.07
N LEU A 41 -31.68 13.15 27.62
CA LEU A 41 -30.31 13.58 27.35
C LEU A 41 -29.45 13.55 28.62
N SER A 42 -29.98 14.05 29.73
CA SER A 42 -29.26 14.09 31.01
C SER A 42 -28.95 12.68 31.52
N ALA A 43 -29.88 11.74 31.37
CA ALA A 43 -29.64 10.33 31.70
C ALA A 43 -28.52 9.75 30.83
N ARG A 44 -28.59 9.93 29.50
CA ARG A 44 -27.56 9.41 28.58
C ARG A 44 -26.17 10.00 28.84
N LEU A 45 -26.10 11.29 29.17
CA LEU A 45 -24.84 11.95 29.54
C LEU A 45 -24.34 11.51 30.91
N ALA A 46 -25.22 11.19 31.85
CA ALA A 46 -24.84 10.62 33.14
C ALA A 46 -24.26 9.22 32.99
N ASP A 47 -24.86 8.38 32.14
CA ASP A 47 -24.33 7.04 31.80
C ASP A 47 -22.95 7.16 31.13
N ALA A 48 -22.82 8.03 30.11
CA ALA A 48 -21.52 8.30 29.48
C ALA A 48 -20.49 8.77 30.52
N LYS A 49 -20.85 9.72 31.39
CA LYS A 49 -19.95 10.17 32.45
C LYS A 49 -19.52 9.02 33.38
N PHE A 50 -20.44 8.13 33.74
CA PHE A 50 -20.13 6.96 34.57
C PHE A 50 -19.10 6.04 33.89
N PHE A 51 -19.31 5.67 32.63
CA PHE A 51 -18.37 4.85 31.86
C PHE A 51 -17.00 5.53 31.75
N TRP A 52 -16.97 6.83 31.43
CA TRP A 52 -15.74 7.63 31.36
C TRP A 52 -14.97 7.64 32.68
N GLU A 53 -15.64 7.86 33.81
CA GLU A 53 -15.00 7.89 35.12
C GLU A 53 -14.47 6.51 35.54
N ASN A 54 -15.16 5.42 35.15
CA ASN A 54 -14.70 4.06 35.38
C ASN A 54 -13.47 3.75 34.53
N ASP A 55 -13.53 4.04 33.23
CA ASP A 55 -12.42 3.82 32.31
C ASP A 55 -11.18 4.64 32.71
N LEU A 56 -11.35 5.90 33.13
CA LEU A 56 -10.25 6.72 33.65
C LEU A 56 -9.60 6.13 34.90
N ARG A 57 -10.37 5.46 35.77
CA ARG A 57 -9.80 4.79 36.95
C ARG A 57 -8.94 3.59 36.53
N THR A 58 -9.35 2.86 35.49
CA THR A 58 -8.54 1.78 34.91
C THR A 58 -7.27 2.33 34.26
N ALA A 59 -7.39 3.34 33.39
CA ALA A 59 -6.26 3.95 32.69
C ALA A 59 -5.21 4.55 33.65
N LYS A 60 -5.63 5.07 34.81
CA LYS A 60 -4.76 5.65 35.85
C LYS A 60 -4.28 4.63 36.89
N SER A 61 -4.71 3.37 36.80
CA SER A 61 -4.23 2.33 37.70
C SER A 61 -2.77 1.97 37.38
N GLU A 62 -2.11 1.22 38.26
CA GLU A 62 -0.75 0.72 38.02
C GLU A 62 -0.67 -0.18 36.77
N ALA A 63 -1.74 -0.92 36.47
CA ALA A 63 -1.84 -1.72 35.25
C ALA A 63 -2.04 -0.87 33.98
N GLY A 64 -2.45 0.39 34.12
CA GLY A 64 -2.70 1.32 33.02
C GLY A 64 -3.64 0.74 31.95
N MET A 65 -3.24 0.86 30.69
CA MET A 65 -3.98 0.32 29.55
C MET A 65 -3.75 -1.19 29.32
N SER A 66 -2.79 -1.81 30.00
CA SER A 66 -2.42 -3.22 29.79
C SER A 66 -3.58 -4.17 30.09
N ALA A 67 -4.40 -3.87 31.10
CA ALA A 67 -5.59 -4.66 31.44
C ALA A 67 -6.58 -4.76 30.26
N TRP A 68 -6.73 -3.69 29.48
CA TRP A 68 -7.56 -3.71 28.29
C TRP A 68 -6.91 -4.47 27.14
N VAL A 69 -5.59 -4.33 26.96
CA VAL A 69 -4.84 -5.08 25.95
C VAL A 69 -4.93 -6.59 26.20
N GLU A 70 -4.80 -7.03 27.45
CA GLU A 70 -4.95 -8.45 27.83
C GLU A 70 -6.34 -9.00 27.49
N ASN A 71 -7.40 -8.21 27.72
CA ASN A 71 -8.77 -8.61 27.40
C ASN A 71 -8.99 -8.84 25.89
N LEU A 72 -8.23 -8.17 25.02
CA LEU A 72 -8.28 -8.37 23.57
C LEU A 72 -7.77 -9.75 23.14
N GLY A 73 -7.10 -10.49 24.03
CA GLY A 73 -6.78 -11.91 23.84
C GLY A 73 -8.03 -12.79 23.74
N ASN A 74 -9.16 -12.35 24.30
CA ASN A 74 -10.43 -13.07 24.25
C ASN A 74 -11.35 -12.61 23.10
N VAL A 75 -10.93 -11.61 22.32
CA VAL A 75 -11.72 -11.05 21.22
C VAL A 75 -11.22 -11.62 19.91
N THR A 76 -12.05 -12.40 19.22
CA THR A 76 -11.74 -12.90 17.89
C THR A 76 -11.67 -11.73 16.90
N PHE A 77 -10.52 -11.54 16.25
CA PHE A 77 -10.40 -10.63 15.11
C PHE A 77 -11.02 -11.28 13.88
N HIS A 78 -10.58 -12.50 13.59
CA HIS A 78 -11.11 -13.33 12.52
C HIS A 78 -10.81 -14.80 12.81
N ASN A 79 -11.75 -15.72 12.51
CA ASN A 79 -11.58 -17.14 12.84
C ASN A 79 -10.30 -17.75 12.25
N LYS A 80 -9.87 -17.27 11.08
CA LYS A 80 -8.64 -17.70 10.40
C LYS A 80 -7.38 -16.90 10.76
N LEU A 81 -7.50 -15.71 11.36
CA LEU A 81 -6.36 -14.80 11.65
C LEU A 81 -6.10 -14.62 13.15
N GLY A 82 -6.91 -15.26 14.00
CA GLY A 82 -6.76 -15.28 15.44
C GLY A 82 -7.46 -14.13 16.16
N THR A 83 -6.87 -13.72 17.28
CA THR A 83 -7.43 -12.75 18.23
C THR A 83 -6.99 -11.32 17.92
N GLN A 84 -7.68 -10.34 18.50
CA GLN A 84 -7.29 -8.93 18.43
C GLN A 84 -5.92 -8.67 19.07
N ALA A 85 -5.56 -9.38 20.14
CA ALA A 85 -4.22 -9.29 20.72
C ALA A 85 -3.15 -9.79 19.75
N ALA A 86 -3.35 -10.95 19.11
CA ALA A 86 -2.41 -11.48 18.12
C ALA A 86 -2.23 -10.53 16.93
N ARG A 87 -3.30 -9.85 16.52
CA ARG A 87 -3.25 -8.80 15.50
C ARG A 87 -2.42 -7.59 15.96
N ILE A 88 -2.66 -7.09 17.17
CA ILE A 88 -1.91 -5.96 17.74
C ILE A 88 -0.42 -6.26 17.79
N ASP A 89 -0.03 -7.48 18.15
CA ASP A 89 1.39 -7.83 18.19
C ASP A 89 2.05 -7.79 16.80
N ARG A 90 1.35 -8.22 15.73
CA ARG A 90 1.84 -8.09 14.34
C ARG A 90 1.99 -6.63 13.94
N ILE A 91 0.98 -5.82 14.27
CA ILE A 91 1.00 -4.38 14.01
C ILE A 91 2.17 -3.72 14.77
N ALA A 92 2.43 -4.12 16.01
CA ALA A 92 3.53 -3.58 16.80
C ALA A 92 4.90 -3.95 16.23
N ALA A 93 5.09 -5.20 15.83
CA ALA A 93 6.32 -5.64 15.16
C ALA A 93 6.55 -4.87 13.86
N LEU A 94 5.52 -4.73 13.02
CA LEU A 94 5.61 -4.00 11.75
C LEU A 94 5.77 -2.49 11.94
N ALA A 95 5.11 -1.89 12.95
CA ALA A 95 5.28 -0.48 13.26
C ALA A 95 6.72 -0.15 13.69
N ARG A 96 7.34 -1.05 14.46
CA ARG A 96 8.76 -0.97 14.82
C ARG A 96 9.66 -1.01 13.58
N GLU A 97 9.37 -1.90 12.64
CA GLU A 97 10.12 -2.06 11.39
C GLU A 97 9.97 -0.84 10.45
N ILE A 98 8.76 -0.27 10.37
CA ILE A 98 8.47 0.92 9.55
C ILE A 98 9.03 2.20 10.18
N ALA A 99 9.17 2.26 11.51
CA ALA A 99 9.51 3.48 12.22
C ALA A 99 10.75 4.23 11.67
N PRO A 100 11.90 3.57 11.39
CA PRO A 100 13.07 4.25 10.84
C PRO A 100 12.81 4.89 9.47
N VAL A 101 11.97 4.27 8.64
CA VAL A 101 11.62 4.74 7.28
C VAL A 101 10.85 6.05 7.33
N VAL A 102 9.98 6.20 8.34
CA VAL A 102 9.14 7.40 8.50
C VAL A 102 9.73 8.42 9.49
N GLY A 103 10.94 8.17 10.00
CA GLY A 103 11.61 9.04 10.97
C GLY A 103 11.04 8.98 12.39
N ALA A 104 10.38 7.89 12.76
CA ALA A 104 9.88 7.64 14.10
C ALA A 104 10.90 6.88 14.96
N ASP A 105 10.80 7.05 16.27
CA ASP A 105 11.48 6.17 17.22
C ASP A 105 10.79 4.79 17.23
N ALA A 106 11.58 3.73 17.08
CA ALA A 106 11.08 2.37 16.92
C ALA A 106 10.39 1.83 18.19
N ASP A 107 10.91 2.17 19.38
CA ASP A 107 10.33 1.76 20.65
C ASP A 107 9.00 2.50 20.90
N LEU A 108 8.92 3.79 20.56
CA LEU A 108 7.68 4.56 20.63
C LEU A 108 6.62 4.06 19.64
N ALA A 109 7.02 3.70 18.41
CA ALA A 109 6.10 3.14 17.42
C ALA A 109 5.53 1.78 17.86
N GLU A 110 6.39 0.91 18.40
CA GLU A 110 5.95 -0.36 18.98
C GLU A 110 5.01 -0.14 20.17
N GLN A 111 5.40 0.73 21.12
CA GLN A 111 4.58 1.05 22.29
C GLN A 111 3.21 1.60 21.86
N ALA A 112 3.19 2.51 20.89
CA ALA A 112 1.97 3.09 20.35
C ALA A 112 1.05 2.03 19.75
N ALA A 113 1.58 1.17 18.88
CA ALA A 113 0.82 0.08 18.29
C ALA A 113 0.22 -0.87 19.33
N ARG A 114 0.97 -1.20 20.40
CA ARG A 114 0.51 -2.08 21.48
C ARG A 114 -0.74 -1.56 22.20
N VAL A 115 -0.89 -0.25 22.32
CA VAL A 115 -2.02 0.37 23.03
C VAL A 115 -3.06 1.01 22.10
N ALA A 116 -2.77 1.11 20.80
CA ALA A 116 -3.58 1.86 19.83
C ALA A 116 -5.05 1.43 19.79
N LYS A 117 -5.31 0.15 20.05
CA LYS A 117 -6.65 -0.46 20.03
C LYS A 117 -7.15 -0.89 21.42
N ALA A 118 -6.46 -0.51 22.49
CA ALA A 118 -6.84 -0.93 23.85
C ALA A 118 -8.23 -0.39 24.24
N ASP A 119 -8.61 0.77 23.74
CA ASP A 119 -9.91 1.38 23.99
C ASP A 119 -11.09 0.53 23.50
N LEU A 120 -10.89 -0.41 22.57
CA LEU A 120 -11.92 -1.39 22.18
C LEU A 120 -12.45 -2.23 23.35
N SER A 121 -11.67 -2.37 24.43
CA SER A 121 -12.11 -3.05 25.67
C SER A 121 -12.60 -2.10 26.77
N SER A 122 -12.75 -0.80 26.46
CA SER A 122 -13.29 0.19 27.39
C SER A 122 -14.81 0.21 27.41
N GLU A 123 -15.42 0.60 28.53
CA GLU A 123 -16.88 0.69 28.63
C GLU A 123 -17.44 1.79 27.74
N MET A 124 -16.69 2.89 27.58
CA MET A 124 -17.09 3.98 26.69
C MET A 124 -17.21 3.52 25.25
N VAL A 125 -16.21 2.81 24.71
CA VAL A 125 -16.22 2.37 23.31
C VAL A 125 -17.20 1.22 23.10
N TYR A 126 -17.41 0.37 24.11
CA TYR A 126 -18.47 -0.62 24.06
C TYR A 126 -19.85 0.02 23.88
N GLU A 127 -20.15 1.10 24.62
CA GLU A 127 -21.44 1.80 24.53
C GLU A 127 -21.52 2.79 23.34
N PHE A 128 -20.39 3.38 22.95
CA PHE A 128 -20.27 4.39 21.89
C PHE A 128 -19.10 4.04 20.94
N PRO A 129 -19.28 3.04 20.06
CA PRO A 129 -18.21 2.58 19.17
C PRO A 129 -17.64 3.65 18.25
N GLU A 130 -18.41 4.70 17.95
CA GLU A 130 -17.98 5.84 17.15
C GLU A 130 -16.88 6.68 17.81
N LEU A 131 -16.63 6.50 19.11
CA LEU A 131 -15.58 7.22 19.85
C LEU A 131 -14.25 6.47 19.88
N GLN A 132 -14.15 5.28 19.26
CA GLN A 132 -12.88 4.55 19.16
C GLN A 132 -11.77 5.44 18.56
N GLY A 133 -10.54 5.20 18.97
CA GLY A 133 -9.38 6.02 18.67
C GLY A 133 -9.34 7.31 19.49
N LEU A 134 -10.40 8.13 19.47
CA LEU A 134 -10.48 9.35 20.26
C LEU A 134 -10.39 9.04 21.77
N MET A 135 -11.13 8.03 22.22
CA MET A 135 -11.04 7.55 23.60
C MET A 135 -9.66 6.94 23.89
N GLY A 136 -9.10 6.17 22.96
CA GLY A 136 -7.74 5.65 23.04
C GLY A 136 -6.70 6.73 23.32
N ARG A 137 -6.76 7.88 22.62
CA ARG A 137 -5.87 9.02 22.90
C ARG A 137 -6.05 9.54 24.32
N TYR A 138 -7.29 9.81 24.74
CA TYR A 138 -7.54 10.33 26.09
C TYR A 138 -7.09 9.37 27.19
N TYR A 139 -7.24 8.07 26.98
CA TYR A 139 -6.80 7.08 27.95
C TYR A 139 -5.28 6.93 27.98
N ALA A 140 -4.62 7.00 26.83
CA ALA A 140 -3.15 7.04 26.77
C ALA A 140 -2.59 8.27 27.49
N GLU A 141 -3.18 9.45 27.28
CA GLU A 141 -2.83 10.67 28.02
C GLU A 141 -3.06 10.50 29.54
N ALA A 142 -4.21 9.93 29.93
CA ALA A 142 -4.54 9.70 31.33
C ALA A 142 -3.61 8.68 32.00
N ALA A 143 -3.11 7.69 31.25
CA ALA A 143 -2.12 6.72 31.68
C ALA A 143 -0.69 7.28 31.72
N GLY A 144 -0.49 8.54 31.34
CA GLY A 144 0.82 9.19 31.35
C GLY A 144 1.74 8.77 30.20
N LEU A 145 1.19 8.21 29.12
CA LEU A 145 1.96 7.85 27.93
C LEU A 145 2.38 9.10 27.14
N PRO A 146 3.48 9.02 26.36
CA PRO A 146 3.93 10.13 25.52
C PRO A 146 2.83 10.63 24.55
N SER A 147 2.86 11.92 24.23
CA SER A 147 1.87 12.52 23.31
C SER A 147 1.83 11.83 21.95
N ALA A 148 2.99 11.41 21.42
CA ALA A 148 3.09 10.71 20.15
C ALA A 148 2.37 9.34 20.18
N VAL A 149 2.46 8.63 21.30
CA VAL A 149 1.73 7.37 21.52
C VAL A 149 0.23 7.63 21.59
N ALA A 150 -0.18 8.63 22.36
CA ALA A 150 -1.58 8.99 22.49
C ALA A 150 -2.19 9.44 21.15
N ASN A 151 -1.48 10.27 20.38
CA ASN A 151 -1.92 10.71 19.05
C ASN A 151 -2.07 9.53 18.10
N ALA A 152 -1.14 8.57 18.11
CA ALA A 152 -1.23 7.37 17.29
C ALA A 152 -2.45 6.49 17.64
N CYS A 153 -2.87 6.43 18.91
CA CYS A 153 -4.12 5.74 19.29
C CYS A 153 -5.33 6.28 18.53
N GLU A 154 -5.44 7.59 18.32
CA GLU A 154 -6.52 8.17 17.52
C GLU A 154 -6.26 8.04 16.02
N GLN A 155 -5.04 8.40 15.60
CA GLN A 155 -4.73 8.63 14.20
C GLN A 155 -4.49 7.36 13.37
N HIS A 156 -4.20 6.21 14.00
CA HIS A 156 -3.90 4.98 13.25
C HIS A 156 -5.05 4.50 12.34
N TYR A 157 -6.30 4.84 12.67
CA TYR A 157 -7.45 4.56 11.82
C TYR A 157 -7.41 5.36 10.52
N SER A 158 -6.92 6.60 10.56
CA SER A 158 -6.88 7.49 9.41
C SER A 158 -5.72 7.17 8.45
N PRO A 159 -5.84 7.52 7.16
CA PRO A 159 -7.06 8.00 6.52
C PRO A 159 -8.07 6.86 6.25
N LEU A 160 -9.36 7.12 6.49
CA LEU A 160 -10.46 6.19 6.25
C LEU A 160 -11.06 6.29 4.84
N GLY A 161 -10.80 7.38 4.12
CA GLY A 161 -11.34 7.63 2.79
C GLY A 161 -10.60 8.75 2.05
N PRO A 162 -11.04 9.12 0.83
CA PRO A 162 -10.32 10.07 -0.03
C PRO A 162 -10.22 11.50 0.53
N GLY A 163 -11.19 11.94 1.32
CA GLY A 163 -11.24 13.28 1.90
C GLY A 163 -10.89 13.33 3.39
N ASP A 164 -10.45 12.22 3.96
CA ASP A 164 -10.02 12.17 5.37
C ASP A 164 -8.61 12.74 5.53
N ASP A 165 -8.30 13.25 6.72
CA ASP A 165 -6.97 13.77 7.02
C ASP A 165 -5.96 12.61 7.05
N VAL A 166 -4.74 12.86 6.55
CA VAL A 166 -3.64 11.90 6.62
C VAL A 166 -2.77 12.24 7.82
N PRO A 167 -2.49 11.28 8.72
CA PRO A 167 -1.53 11.47 9.79
C PRO A 167 -0.17 11.90 9.23
N SER A 168 0.49 12.84 9.91
CA SER A 168 1.83 13.34 9.57
C SER A 168 2.85 13.20 10.70
N GLU A 169 2.40 12.87 11.91
CA GLU A 169 3.32 12.56 13.01
C GLU A 169 3.97 11.18 12.76
N PRO A 170 5.31 11.06 12.78
CA PRO A 170 6.00 9.83 12.39
C PRO A 170 5.49 8.56 13.08
N VAL A 171 5.25 8.60 14.40
CA VAL A 171 4.72 7.47 15.16
C VAL A 171 3.33 7.08 14.67
N SER A 172 2.45 8.05 14.46
CA SER A 172 1.11 7.81 13.92
C SER A 172 1.15 7.23 12.50
N VAL A 173 2.04 7.73 11.64
CA VAL A 173 2.24 7.22 10.28
C VAL A 173 2.70 5.76 10.31
N ALA A 174 3.68 5.41 11.15
CA ALA A 174 4.17 4.05 11.30
C ALA A 174 3.05 3.08 11.73
N VAL A 175 2.28 3.44 12.77
CA VAL A 175 1.19 2.60 13.27
C VAL A 175 0.02 2.51 12.28
N ALA A 176 -0.32 3.61 11.60
CA ALA A 176 -1.38 3.63 10.59
C ALA A 176 -1.03 2.76 9.36
N LEU A 177 0.21 2.83 8.89
CA LEU A 177 0.72 1.96 7.83
C LEU A 177 0.68 0.50 8.27
N ALA A 178 1.21 0.21 9.46
CA ALA A 178 1.26 -1.15 9.98
C ALA A 178 -0.13 -1.78 10.14
N ASP A 179 -1.12 -1.06 10.68
CA ASP A 179 -2.49 -1.56 10.85
C ASP A 179 -3.16 -1.90 9.50
N LYS A 180 -2.95 -1.05 8.48
CA LYS A 180 -3.54 -1.25 7.16
C LYS A 180 -2.84 -2.37 6.39
N LEU A 181 -1.50 -2.45 6.48
CA LEU A 181 -0.72 -3.52 5.85
C LEU A 181 -0.99 -4.89 6.50
N ASP A 182 -1.09 -4.97 7.84
CA ASP A 182 -1.51 -6.20 8.54
C ASP A 182 -2.87 -6.69 8.04
N THR A 183 -3.82 -5.77 7.94
CA THR A 183 -5.16 -6.09 7.44
C THR A 183 -5.11 -6.62 6.01
N LEU A 184 -4.45 -5.92 5.10
CA LEU A 184 -4.36 -6.31 3.69
C LEU A 184 -3.65 -7.66 3.55
N THR A 185 -2.48 -7.82 4.15
CA THR A 185 -1.71 -9.07 4.08
C THR A 185 -2.50 -10.24 4.69
N GLY A 186 -3.13 -10.03 5.85
CA GLY A 186 -3.95 -11.04 6.52
C GLY A 186 -5.12 -11.52 5.66
N PHE A 187 -5.91 -10.61 5.09
CA PHE A 187 -7.05 -10.99 4.24
C PHE A 187 -6.63 -11.61 2.91
N TRP A 188 -5.46 -11.24 2.37
CA TRP A 188 -4.87 -11.93 1.22
C TRP A 188 -4.44 -13.36 1.54
N ALA A 189 -3.86 -13.58 2.72
CA ALA A 189 -3.39 -14.90 3.17
C ALA A 189 -4.52 -15.93 3.34
N ILE A 190 -5.74 -15.47 3.63
CA ILE A 190 -6.91 -16.34 3.82
C ILE A 190 -7.89 -16.33 2.64
N ASP A 191 -7.47 -15.74 1.52
CA ASP A 191 -8.22 -15.59 0.27
C ASP A 191 -9.58 -14.85 0.40
N GLU A 192 -9.68 -13.92 1.36
CA GLU A 192 -10.89 -13.10 1.58
C GLU A 192 -10.75 -11.71 0.94
N LYS A 193 -10.46 -11.73 -0.36
CA LYS A 193 -10.17 -10.55 -1.19
C LYS A 193 -11.46 -9.83 -1.64
N PRO A 194 -11.39 -8.53 -1.98
CA PRO A 194 -12.53 -7.82 -2.57
C PRO A 194 -12.92 -8.41 -3.92
N THR A 195 -14.22 -8.50 -4.19
CA THR A 195 -14.76 -8.87 -5.50
C THR A 195 -15.37 -7.67 -6.20
N GLY A 196 -15.65 -7.76 -7.50
CA GLY A 196 -16.13 -6.62 -8.32
C GLY A 196 -17.22 -5.76 -7.66
N SER A 197 -18.18 -6.36 -6.97
CA SER A 197 -19.27 -5.63 -6.28
C SER A 197 -19.20 -5.63 -4.75
N LYS A 198 -18.30 -6.40 -4.12
CA LYS A 198 -18.24 -6.53 -2.65
C LYS A 198 -16.85 -6.27 -2.10
N ASP A 199 -16.80 -5.51 -1.00
CA ASP A 199 -15.61 -5.29 -0.18
C ASP A 199 -16.02 -5.29 1.30
N PRO A 200 -16.33 -6.47 1.87
CA PRO A 200 -16.91 -6.57 3.21
C PRO A 200 -15.97 -6.06 4.31
N PHE A 201 -14.65 -6.13 4.08
CA PHE A 201 -13.61 -5.73 5.04
C PHE A 201 -12.96 -4.38 4.70
N ALA A 202 -13.52 -3.64 3.74
CA ALA A 202 -13.04 -2.32 3.32
C ALA A 202 -11.56 -2.29 2.87
N LEU A 203 -11.08 -3.37 2.25
CA LEU A 203 -9.68 -3.52 1.82
C LEU A 203 -9.30 -2.52 0.72
N ARG A 204 -10.25 -2.09 -0.13
CA ARG A 204 -9.99 -1.00 -1.09
C ARG A 204 -9.70 0.32 -0.37
N ARG A 205 -10.39 0.59 0.74
CA ARG A 205 -10.16 1.79 1.56
C ARG A 205 -8.85 1.68 2.32
N ALA A 206 -8.52 0.50 2.86
CA ALA A 206 -7.23 0.26 3.51
C ALA A 206 -6.06 0.47 2.53
N ALA A 207 -6.13 -0.09 1.32
CA ALA A 207 -5.08 0.08 0.31
C ALA A 207 -4.94 1.53 -0.17
N LEU A 208 -6.07 2.23 -0.38
CA LEU A 208 -6.02 3.67 -0.63
C LEU A 208 -5.37 4.43 0.53
N GLY A 209 -5.66 4.03 1.77
CA GLY A 209 -5.06 4.67 2.95
C GLY A 209 -3.55 4.49 3.02
N VAL A 210 -3.02 3.31 2.69
CA VAL A 210 -1.57 3.08 2.56
C VAL A 210 -0.97 3.94 1.46
N ILE A 211 -1.58 3.99 0.26
CA ILE A 211 -1.12 4.84 -0.84
C ILE A 211 -1.02 6.29 -0.39
N ARG A 212 -2.07 6.81 0.26
CA ARG A 212 -2.08 8.20 0.76
C ARG A 212 -1.02 8.42 1.84
N LEU A 213 -0.90 7.52 2.81
CA LEU A 213 0.13 7.61 3.85
C LEU A 213 1.54 7.66 3.26
N VAL A 214 1.84 6.80 2.28
CA VAL A 214 3.15 6.76 1.59
C VAL A 214 3.40 8.04 0.81
N LEU A 215 2.44 8.48 -0.01
CA LEU A 215 2.63 9.60 -0.91
C LEU A 215 2.60 10.97 -0.22
N GLU A 216 1.68 11.17 0.74
CA GLU A 216 1.54 12.48 1.42
C GLU A 216 2.64 12.71 2.47
N ASN A 217 3.29 11.65 2.95
CA ASN A 217 4.45 11.74 3.85
C ASN A 217 5.80 11.49 3.14
N ASP A 218 5.84 11.36 1.81
CA ASP A 218 7.04 11.04 1.01
C ASP A 218 7.84 9.88 1.63
N VAL A 219 7.15 8.80 2.03
CA VAL A 219 7.80 7.64 2.66
C VAL A 219 8.72 6.99 1.62
N ARG A 220 10.04 7.01 1.88
CA ARG A 220 11.09 6.50 0.99
C ARG A 220 11.80 5.32 1.64
N GLY A 221 12.17 4.31 0.85
CA GLY A 221 13.00 3.19 1.32
C GLY A 221 12.24 2.05 2.00
N ALA A 222 10.92 2.17 2.20
CA ALA A 222 10.07 1.03 2.49
C ALA A 222 9.69 0.35 1.17
N SER A 223 10.30 -0.79 0.89
CA SER A 223 9.79 -1.71 -0.13
C SER A 223 8.42 -2.21 0.33
N LEU A 224 7.36 -1.92 -0.44
CA LEU A 224 6.03 -2.41 -0.13
C LEU A 224 6.00 -3.95 -0.13
N ARG A 225 6.76 -4.54 -1.06
CA ARG A 225 7.06 -5.98 -1.11
C ARG A 225 7.68 -6.48 0.19
N GLY A 226 8.75 -5.82 0.66
CA GLY A 226 9.40 -6.14 1.93
C GLY A 226 8.46 -6.05 3.13
N ALA A 227 7.64 -5.00 3.22
CA ALA A 227 6.67 -4.84 4.30
C ALA A 227 5.58 -5.92 4.27
N ILE A 228 5.06 -6.27 3.08
CA ILE A 228 4.11 -7.38 2.91
C ILE A 228 4.73 -8.70 3.37
N MET A 229 5.97 -8.98 2.94
CA MET A 229 6.67 -10.22 3.27
C MET A 229 6.99 -10.35 4.76
N PHE A 230 7.40 -9.26 5.41
CA PHE A 230 7.60 -9.22 6.85
C PHE A 230 6.30 -9.53 7.59
N THR A 231 5.22 -8.84 7.23
CA THR A 231 3.89 -9.01 7.82
C THR A 231 3.38 -10.43 7.64
N TYR A 232 3.56 -11.00 6.45
CA TYR A 232 3.13 -12.35 6.13
C TYR A 232 3.90 -13.38 6.96
N SER A 233 5.21 -13.20 7.12
CA SER A 233 6.04 -14.04 7.99
C SER A 233 5.58 -13.99 9.44
N GLU A 234 5.35 -12.79 9.99
CA GLU A 234 4.80 -12.60 11.35
C GLU A 234 3.41 -13.25 11.52
N LEU A 235 2.57 -13.17 10.49
CA LEU A 235 1.27 -13.82 10.48
C LEU A 235 1.40 -15.34 10.58
N LEU A 236 2.23 -15.95 9.74
CA LEU A 236 2.42 -17.40 9.73
C LEU A 236 2.99 -17.91 11.06
N VAL A 237 4.00 -17.24 11.62
CA VAL A 237 4.58 -17.60 12.93
C VAL A 237 3.50 -17.64 14.01
N ARG A 238 2.62 -16.62 14.04
CA ARG A 238 1.58 -16.50 15.08
C ARG A 238 0.40 -17.44 14.84
N MET A 239 0.05 -17.69 13.58
CA MET A 239 -0.94 -18.72 13.24
C MET A 239 -0.43 -20.11 13.65
N GLY A 240 0.86 -20.39 13.44
CA GLY A 240 1.52 -21.59 13.95
C GLY A 240 1.44 -21.69 15.47
N ALA A 241 1.85 -20.65 16.20
CA ALA A 241 1.78 -20.61 17.66
C ALA A 241 0.34 -20.80 18.21
N ALA A 242 -0.67 -20.36 17.46
CA ALA A 242 -2.09 -20.54 17.81
C ALA A 242 -2.67 -21.91 17.39
N GLY A 243 -1.88 -22.79 16.76
CA GLY A 243 -2.36 -24.08 16.23
C GLY A 243 -3.35 -23.93 15.07
N LEU A 244 -3.30 -22.80 14.36
CA LEU A 244 -4.13 -22.51 13.18
C LEU A 244 -3.43 -22.88 11.87
N LEU A 245 -2.14 -23.18 11.91
CA LEU A 245 -1.30 -23.51 10.75
C LEU A 245 -0.82 -24.96 10.82
N MET A 246 -1.05 -25.70 9.74
CA MET A 246 -0.42 -27.00 9.50
C MET A 246 0.70 -26.84 8.46
N VAL A 247 1.79 -27.57 8.64
CA VAL A 247 2.95 -27.56 7.73
C VAL A 247 3.08 -28.95 7.10
N LEU A 248 3.22 -28.97 5.78
CA LEU A 248 3.38 -30.20 5.00
C LEU A 248 4.78 -30.22 4.39
N ASP A 249 5.51 -31.32 4.63
CA ASP A 249 6.74 -31.60 3.88
C ASP A 249 6.37 -32.00 2.46
N ARG A 250 6.83 -31.27 1.43
CA ARG A 250 6.60 -31.70 0.05
C ARG A 250 7.26 -33.03 -0.31
N ASN A 251 8.24 -33.47 0.49
CA ASN A 251 8.96 -34.72 0.29
C ASN A 251 8.45 -35.87 1.17
N SER A 252 7.45 -35.64 2.02
CA SER A 252 6.85 -36.66 2.87
C SER A 252 5.33 -36.61 2.78
N GLU A 253 4.65 -37.74 2.95
CA GLU A 253 3.19 -37.76 3.12
C GLU A 253 2.79 -37.49 4.58
N GLU A 254 3.73 -37.09 5.44
CA GLU A 254 3.49 -36.86 6.86
C GLU A 254 3.00 -35.43 7.14
N GLU A 255 1.89 -35.34 7.87
CA GLU A 255 1.37 -34.08 8.38
C GLU A 255 2.13 -33.67 9.65
N HIS A 256 2.64 -32.43 9.68
CA HIS A 256 3.26 -31.88 10.87
C HIS A 256 2.46 -30.68 11.40
N TRP A 257 2.11 -30.76 12.68
CA TRP A 257 1.51 -29.64 13.39
C TRP A 257 2.62 -28.77 13.95
N PHE A 258 2.73 -27.53 13.47
CA PHE A 258 3.64 -26.56 14.06
C PHE A 258 3.20 -26.26 15.49
N GLN A 259 3.94 -26.79 16.46
CA GLN A 259 3.75 -26.51 17.87
C GLN A 259 4.99 -25.74 18.36
N ALA A 260 4.88 -24.42 18.50
CA ALA A 260 6.02 -23.61 18.91
C ALA A 260 5.85 -23.02 20.31
N PRO A 261 6.96 -22.96 21.06
CA PRO A 261 7.38 -21.75 21.75
C PRO A 261 8.68 -21.29 21.09
N TRP A 262 8.59 -20.49 20.03
CA TRP A 262 9.76 -19.95 19.35
C TRP A 262 9.89 -18.46 19.62
N THR A 263 11.12 -18.00 19.86
CA THR A 263 11.42 -16.66 20.40
C THR A 263 12.29 -15.78 19.48
N GLY A 264 12.40 -16.08 18.18
CA GLY A 264 12.93 -15.16 17.15
C GLY A 264 13.68 -15.80 15.96
N GLY A 265 13.59 -15.17 14.77
CA GLY A 265 14.15 -15.62 13.47
C GLY A 265 13.17 -15.48 12.29
N SER A 266 13.29 -16.26 11.22
CA SER A 266 12.24 -16.42 10.18
C SER A 266 11.41 -17.71 10.39
N LEU A 267 10.20 -17.79 9.82
CA LEU A 267 9.39 -19.03 9.87
C LEU A 267 10.14 -20.24 9.29
N SER A 268 10.89 -20.03 8.21
CA SER A 268 11.75 -21.05 7.60
C SER A 268 12.82 -21.55 8.57
N ASP A 269 13.43 -20.67 9.36
CA ASP A 269 14.43 -21.07 10.37
C ASP A 269 13.77 -21.89 11.47
N GLY A 270 12.61 -21.47 11.95
CA GLY A 270 11.87 -22.20 12.99
C GLY A 270 11.43 -23.59 12.54
N ILE A 271 10.94 -23.71 11.30
CA ILE A 271 10.57 -25.00 10.69
C ILE A 271 11.80 -25.88 10.49
N SER A 272 12.90 -25.30 10.00
CA SER A 272 14.16 -26.03 9.79
C SER A 272 14.79 -26.50 11.10
N GLU A 273 14.74 -25.70 12.17
CA GLU A 273 15.21 -26.12 13.50
C GLU A 273 14.34 -27.23 14.11
N GLN A 274 13.01 -27.12 13.99
CA GLN A 274 12.09 -28.03 14.66
C GLN A 274 12.00 -29.40 13.99
N TRP A 275 12.09 -29.46 12.66
CA TRP A 275 11.90 -30.70 11.90
C TRP A 275 13.03 -31.06 10.94
N GLY A 276 14.07 -30.21 10.84
CA GLY A 276 15.33 -30.51 10.16
C GLY A 276 15.19 -30.82 8.68
N HIS A 277 15.24 -29.82 7.79
CA HIS A 277 15.66 -29.94 6.36
C HIS A 277 15.56 -28.60 5.59
N GLU A 278 16.30 -28.50 4.47
CA GLU A 278 16.19 -27.50 3.38
C GLU A 278 15.02 -27.82 2.40
N THR A 279 13.85 -28.22 2.92
CA THR A 279 12.70 -28.61 2.07
C THR A 279 11.72 -27.47 1.84
N VAL A 280 10.95 -27.57 0.75
CA VAL A 280 9.90 -26.62 0.38
C VAL A 280 8.62 -27.01 1.14
N TRP A 281 8.11 -26.11 1.96
CA TRP A 281 6.98 -26.37 2.84
C TRP A 281 5.69 -25.74 2.32
N GLU A 282 4.58 -26.47 2.44
CA GLU A 282 3.24 -25.98 2.12
C GLU A 282 2.44 -25.77 3.41
N PHE A 283 1.66 -24.70 3.48
CA PHE A 283 0.91 -24.31 4.68
C PHE A 283 -0.59 -24.44 4.44
N ALA A 284 -1.37 -24.88 5.42
CA ALA A 284 -2.83 -24.88 5.35
C ALA A 284 -3.48 -24.44 6.66
N THR A 285 -4.64 -23.78 6.58
CA THR A 285 -5.44 -23.41 7.77
C THR A 285 -6.37 -24.54 8.21
N ARG A 286 -6.74 -24.55 9.50
CA ARG A 286 -7.63 -25.57 10.09
C ARG A 286 -9.01 -25.68 9.43
N GLU A 287 -9.59 -24.58 8.96
CA GLU A 287 -10.87 -24.58 8.24
C GLU A 287 -10.74 -25.13 6.81
N GLN A 288 -9.63 -24.82 6.12
CA GLN A 288 -9.35 -25.36 4.78
C GLN A 288 -9.26 -26.90 4.79
N LEU A 289 -8.82 -27.48 5.91
CA LEU A 289 -8.79 -28.94 6.11
C LEU A 289 -10.17 -29.53 6.43
N ALA A 290 -11.05 -28.78 7.10
CA ALA A 290 -12.37 -29.27 7.50
C ALA A 290 -13.37 -29.42 6.35
N PHE A 291 -13.10 -28.81 5.19
CA PHE A 291 -13.99 -28.82 4.01
C PHE A 291 -13.48 -29.73 2.87
N ALA A 292 -12.27 -30.29 3.00
CA ALA A 292 -11.68 -31.18 2.00
C ALA A 292 -12.22 -32.61 2.16
N GLY A 293 -13.05 -33.05 1.22
CA GLY A 293 -13.39 -34.46 1.02
C GLY A 293 -12.20 -35.26 0.43
N GLU A 294 -12.46 -36.18 -0.52
CA GLU A 294 -11.38 -36.86 -1.25
C GLU A 294 -10.35 -35.86 -1.79
N TRP A 295 -9.17 -35.96 -1.19
CA TRP A 295 -7.98 -35.12 -1.22
C TRP A 295 -7.65 -34.41 -2.55
N ASN A 296 -7.70 -33.07 -2.54
CA ASN A 296 -6.91 -32.21 -3.42
C ASN A 296 -6.27 -31.07 -2.58
N LEU A 297 -5.13 -31.36 -1.96
CA LEU A 297 -4.38 -30.46 -1.07
C LEU A 297 -3.97 -29.13 -1.73
N LYS A 298 -3.85 -29.10 -3.07
CA LYS A 298 -3.43 -27.89 -3.82
C LYS A 298 -4.40 -26.72 -3.74
N GLU A 299 -5.67 -26.96 -3.41
CA GLU A 299 -6.71 -25.92 -3.36
C GLU A 299 -6.87 -25.26 -1.98
N ASN A 300 -6.18 -25.79 -0.97
CA ASN A 300 -6.38 -25.44 0.45
C ASN A 300 -5.13 -24.87 1.14
N LEU A 301 -4.18 -24.41 0.33
CA LEU A 301 -2.93 -23.86 0.81
C LEU A 301 -3.11 -22.38 1.19
N VAL A 302 -2.42 -21.94 2.25
CA VAL A 302 -2.08 -20.52 2.40
C VAL A 302 -1.29 -20.15 1.13
N PRO A 303 -1.59 -19.04 0.44
CA PRO A 303 -0.96 -18.72 -0.83
C PRO A 303 0.57 -18.80 -0.73
N ASP A 304 1.20 -19.28 -1.80
CA ASP A 304 2.65 -19.14 -1.97
C ASP A 304 3.04 -17.67 -1.71
N ALA A 305 4.09 -17.44 -0.93
CA ALA A 305 4.44 -16.11 -0.43
C ALA A 305 4.68 -15.12 -1.59
N ILE A 306 5.32 -15.59 -2.66
CA ILE A 306 5.61 -14.79 -3.86
C ILE A 306 4.29 -14.46 -4.57
N ALA A 307 3.40 -15.45 -4.71
CA ALA A 307 2.08 -15.24 -5.31
C ALA A 307 1.21 -14.25 -4.51
N LEU A 308 1.28 -14.28 -3.17
CA LEU A 308 0.58 -13.34 -2.30
C LEU A 308 1.09 -11.91 -2.52
N GLU A 309 2.41 -11.76 -2.48
CA GLU A 309 3.12 -10.49 -2.64
C GLU A 309 2.78 -9.85 -4.00
N ASP A 310 2.92 -10.61 -5.10
CA ASP A 310 2.60 -10.14 -6.45
C ASP A 310 1.12 -9.77 -6.60
N ASN A 311 0.21 -10.58 -6.04
CA ASN A 311 -1.22 -10.33 -6.13
C ASN A 311 -1.64 -9.08 -5.34
N LEU A 312 -1.08 -8.89 -4.14
CA LEU A 312 -1.35 -7.72 -3.32
C LEU A 312 -0.71 -6.46 -3.91
N LEU A 313 0.51 -6.54 -4.45
CA LEU A 313 1.13 -5.43 -5.15
C LEU A 313 0.33 -5.01 -6.38
N SER A 314 -0.13 -5.96 -7.19
CA SER A 314 -1.02 -5.67 -8.33
C SER A 314 -2.31 -4.99 -7.87
N PHE A 315 -2.86 -5.37 -6.71
CA PHE A 315 -4.02 -4.69 -6.14
C PHE A 315 -3.72 -3.25 -5.72
N PHE A 316 -2.55 -2.99 -5.13
CA PHE A 316 -2.08 -1.64 -4.86
C PHE A 316 -1.93 -0.83 -6.14
N HIS A 317 -1.37 -1.40 -7.20
CA HIS A 317 -1.27 -0.75 -8.51
C HIS A 317 -2.65 -0.39 -9.07
N ASP A 318 -3.64 -1.27 -8.97
CA ASP A 318 -5.01 -0.97 -9.39
C ASP A 318 -5.63 0.19 -8.60
N ARG A 319 -5.35 0.28 -7.30
CA ARG A 319 -5.81 1.40 -6.47
C ARG A 319 -5.06 2.69 -6.79
N LEU A 320 -3.76 2.60 -7.02
CA LEU A 320 -2.92 3.73 -7.41
C LEU A 320 -3.35 4.30 -8.76
N LYS A 321 -3.69 3.44 -9.74
CA LYS A 321 -4.24 3.86 -11.03
C LYS A 321 -5.48 4.74 -10.86
N VAL A 322 -6.43 4.32 -10.03
CA VAL A 322 -7.65 5.12 -9.76
C VAL A 322 -7.26 6.45 -9.11
N PHE A 323 -6.41 6.42 -8.09
CA PHE A 323 -5.96 7.62 -7.37
C PHE A 323 -5.25 8.64 -8.29
N LEU A 324 -4.35 8.20 -9.17
CA LEU A 324 -3.62 9.08 -10.08
C LEU A 324 -4.48 9.58 -11.25
N ARG A 325 -5.45 8.77 -11.71
CA ARG A 325 -6.43 9.21 -12.71
C ARG A 325 -7.32 10.33 -12.18
N ASP A 326 -7.72 10.25 -10.91
CA ASP A 326 -8.47 11.33 -10.25
C ASP A 326 -7.62 12.62 -10.13
N GLN A 327 -6.29 12.51 -10.18
CA GLN A 327 -5.35 13.65 -10.27
C GLN A 327 -5.05 14.11 -11.70
N GLY A 328 -5.68 13.50 -12.71
CA GLY A 328 -5.54 13.89 -14.12
C GLY A 328 -4.36 13.26 -14.85
N ILE A 329 -3.70 12.24 -14.30
CA ILE A 329 -2.68 11.46 -15.03
C ILE A 329 -3.36 10.43 -15.93
N ARG A 330 -2.91 10.30 -17.18
CA ARG A 330 -3.49 9.34 -18.13
C ARG A 330 -3.25 7.88 -17.72
N HIS A 331 -4.18 6.98 -18.05
CA HIS A 331 -4.10 5.56 -17.64
C HIS A 331 -2.88 4.84 -18.22
N ASP A 332 -2.59 5.12 -19.48
CA ASP A 332 -1.50 4.53 -20.25
C ASP A 332 -0.11 4.98 -19.77
N VAL A 333 0.02 6.24 -19.34
CA VAL A 333 1.23 6.75 -18.67
C VAL A 333 1.48 6.03 -17.35
N ILE A 334 0.41 5.79 -16.57
CA ILE A 334 0.51 5.03 -15.32
C ILE A 334 0.91 3.58 -15.60
N ASP A 335 0.28 2.93 -16.59
CA ASP A 335 0.60 1.56 -16.99
C ASP A 335 2.03 1.41 -17.51
N ALA A 336 2.53 2.40 -18.25
CA ALA A 336 3.92 2.46 -18.72
C ALA A 336 4.93 2.55 -17.56
N CYS A 337 4.58 3.26 -16.47
CA CYS A 337 5.45 3.38 -15.30
C CYS A 337 5.38 2.16 -14.37
N ILE A 338 4.21 1.54 -14.22
CA ILE A 338 4.02 0.30 -13.44
C ILE A 338 4.79 -0.87 -14.07
N ALA A 339 4.89 -0.90 -15.39
CA ALA A 339 5.60 -1.97 -16.11
C ALA A 339 7.12 -1.98 -15.87
N MET A 340 7.67 -0.92 -15.28
CA MET A 340 9.09 -0.80 -14.98
C MET A 340 9.45 -1.50 -13.68
N ASP A 341 10.73 -1.86 -13.54
CA ASP A 341 11.28 -2.33 -12.28
C ASP A 341 11.18 -1.27 -11.17
N GLY A 342 11.20 -1.74 -9.92
CA GLY A 342 11.05 -0.90 -8.71
C GLY A 342 9.64 -0.32 -8.55
N ASN A 343 8.63 -0.96 -9.14
CA ASN A 343 7.22 -0.52 -9.08
C ASN A 343 6.55 -0.71 -7.70
N ASP A 344 7.28 -1.20 -6.70
CA ASP A 344 6.86 -1.31 -5.32
C ASP A 344 7.21 -0.06 -4.48
N ASP A 345 8.14 0.80 -4.93
CA ASP A 345 8.28 2.17 -4.41
C ASP A 345 7.23 3.08 -5.06
N LEU A 346 6.09 3.20 -4.39
CA LEU A 346 4.97 4.00 -4.90
C LEU A 346 5.35 5.49 -5.05
N THR A 347 6.23 6.00 -4.20
CA THR A 347 6.67 7.40 -4.28
C THR A 347 7.49 7.63 -5.55
N LEU A 348 8.46 6.76 -5.81
CA LEU A 348 9.29 6.81 -7.01
C LEU A 348 8.44 6.63 -8.28
N LEU A 349 7.52 5.66 -8.27
CA LEU A 349 6.59 5.40 -9.37
C LEU A 349 5.76 6.65 -9.68
N VAL A 350 5.18 7.30 -8.66
CA VAL A 350 4.37 8.52 -8.86
C VAL A 350 5.21 9.70 -9.35
N LYS A 351 6.45 9.87 -8.85
CA LYS A 351 7.38 10.88 -9.35
C LYS A 351 7.68 10.67 -10.85
N ARG A 352 7.96 9.44 -11.26
CA ARG A 352 8.17 9.03 -12.66
C ARG A 352 6.93 9.29 -13.52
N ALA A 353 5.75 8.86 -13.07
CA ALA A 353 4.50 9.02 -13.81
C ALA A 353 4.13 10.49 -14.04
N ARG A 354 4.31 11.34 -13.03
CA ARG A 354 4.09 12.80 -13.15
C ARG A 354 5.07 13.44 -14.12
N ALA A 355 6.35 13.10 -14.03
CA ALA A 355 7.36 13.61 -14.96
C ALA A 355 7.06 13.18 -16.41
N LEU A 356 6.62 11.94 -16.62
CA LEU A 356 6.27 11.44 -17.96
C LEU A 356 5.01 12.12 -18.50
N GLU A 357 3.97 12.27 -17.67
CA GLU A 357 2.75 13.00 -18.02
C GLU A 357 3.06 14.44 -18.45
N ASP A 358 3.90 15.15 -17.69
CA ASP A 358 4.26 16.53 -18.01
C ASP A 358 5.14 16.62 -19.27
N PHE A 359 6.05 15.66 -19.47
CA PHE A 359 6.83 15.56 -20.70
C PHE A 359 5.95 15.36 -21.93
N LEU A 360 4.97 14.45 -21.86
CA LEU A 360 4.08 14.14 -22.97
C LEU A 360 3.10 15.27 -23.32
N LYS A 361 2.88 16.23 -22.42
CA LYS A 361 2.14 17.48 -22.73
C LYS A 361 2.95 18.46 -23.58
N THR A 362 4.27 18.28 -23.69
CA THR A 362 5.12 19.13 -24.52
C THR A 362 5.11 18.68 -25.98
N GLU A 363 5.42 19.62 -26.88
CA GLU A 363 5.61 19.31 -28.30
C GLU A 363 6.77 18.32 -28.50
N ASP A 364 7.84 18.47 -27.72
CA ASP A 364 9.00 17.58 -27.76
C ASP A 364 8.63 16.15 -27.38
N GLY A 365 7.87 15.97 -26.31
CA GLY A 365 7.43 14.65 -25.85
C GLY A 365 6.45 13.97 -26.78
N THR A 366 5.51 14.73 -27.35
CA THR A 366 4.57 14.18 -28.34
C THR A 366 5.32 13.68 -29.58
N ASN A 367 6.25 14.46 -30.12
CA ASN A 367 6.99 14.09 -31.33
C ASN A 367 8.01 12.98 -31.07
N LEU A 368 8.70 13.00 -29.91
CA LEU A 368 9.59 11.91 -29.53
C LEU A 368 8.81 10.59 -29.43
N LEU A 369 7.63 10.58 -28.83
CA LEU A 369 6.81 9.36 -28.72
C LEU A 369 6.44 8.82 -30.11
N GLN A 370 6.13 9.69 -31.07
CA GLN A 370 5.87 9.29 -32.46
C GLN A 370 7.11 8.68 -33.11
N GLY A 371 8.28 9.31 -32.95
CA GLY A 371 9.57 8.79 -33.43
C GLY A 371 9.91 7.42 -32.82
N PHE A 372 9.72 7.27 -31.50
CA PHE A 372 9.89 6.01 -30.78
C PHE A 372 8.94 4.93 -31.32
N LYS A 373 7.64 5.22 -31.48
CA LYS A 373 6.67 4.24 -32.01
C LYS A 373 7.01 3.81 -33.43
N ARG A 374 7.48 4.73 -34.26
CA ARG A 374 7.97 4.40 -35.61
C ARG A 374 9.17 3.46 -35.55
N ALA A 375 10.15 3.76 -34.71
CA ALA A 375 11.32 2.89 -34.50
C ALA A 375 10.90 1.49 -34.01
N ASN A 376 10.06 1.42 -32.98
CA ASN A 376 9.57 0.17 -32.41
C ASN A 376 8.80 -0.67 -33.45
N ASN A 377 7.89 -0.06 -34.20
CA ASN A 377 7.09 -0.78 -35.20
C ASN A 377 7.94 -1.33 -36.36
N ILE A 378 8.89 -0.54 -36.87
CA ILE A 378 9.78 -1.00 -37.95
C ILE A 378 10.67 -2.14 -37.44
N LEU A 379 11.21 -2.00 -36.22
CA LEU A 379 12.04 -3.03 -35.59
C LEU A 379 11.25 -4.33 -35.39
N SER A 380 10.09 -4.29 -34.72
CA SER A 380 9.28 -5.48 -34.48
C SER A 380 8.86 -6.18 -35.78
N GLN A 381 8.47 -5.43 -36.81
CA GLN A 381 8.14 -6.02 -38.12
C GLN A 381 9.35 -6.71 -38.77
N ALA A 382 10.55 -6.14 -38.61
CA ALA A 382 11.77 -6.75 -39.13
C ALA A 382 12.15 -8.01 -38.34
N GLU A 383 12.04 -7.98 -37.02
CA GLU A 383 12.31 -9.13 -36.14
C GLU A 383 11.36 -10.30 -36.42
N ASP A 384 10.06 -10.01 -36.54
CA ASP A 384 9.04 -11.01 -36.87
C ASP A 384 9.28 -11.63 -38.26
N LYS A 385 9.62 -10.80 -39.25
CA LYS A 385 9.87 -11.26 -40.62
C LYS A 385 11.15 -12.09 -40.73
N ASP A 386 12.21 -11.65 -40.06
CA ASP A 386 13.54 -12.23 -40.20
C ASP A 386 13.78 -13.39 -39.21
N GLY A 387 12.92 -13.52 -38.18
CA GLY A 387 13.03 -14.54 -37.13
C GLY A 387 14.25 -14.35 -36.23
N VAL A 388 14.77 -13.12 -36.14
CA VAL A 388 15.97 -12.76 -35.37
C VAL A 388 15.73 -11.46 -34.61
N GLU A 389 16.39 -11.29 -33.46
CA GLU A 389 16.43 -10.02 -32.73
C GLU A 389 17.60 -9.14 -33.22
N TYR A 390 17.42 -7.82 -33.11
CA TYR A 390 18.48 -6.85 -33.42
C TYR A 390 18.94 -6.13 -32.14
N SER A 391 19.64 -6.84 -31.26
CA SER A 391 20.01 -6.40 -29.90
C SER A 391 21.53 -6.20 -29.69
N TYR A 392 22.38 -6.49 -30.67
CA TYR A 392 23.84 -6.54 -30.51
C TYR A 392 24.57 -5.21 -30.77
N GLY A 393 23.80 -4.11 -30.88
CA GLY A 393 24.32 -2.77 -31.08
C GLY A 393 24.67 -2.46 -32.54
N ALA A 394 24.49 -1.20 -32.91
CA ALA A 394 24.89 -0.68 -34.21
C ALA A 394 26.36 -0.24 -34.17
N ASP A 395 27.05 -0.36 -35.30
CA ASP A 395 28.44 0.02 -35.48
C ASP A 395 28.52 1.27 -36.37
N ARG A 396 29.07 2.34 -35.80
CA ARG A 396 29.23 3.66 -36.45
C ARG A 396 29.97 3.56 -37.78
N LYS A 397 30.84 2.57 -37.98
CA LYS A 397 31.60 2.41 -39.24
C LYS A 397 30.73 2.07 -40.45
N PHE A 398 29.49 1.63 -40.22
CA PHE A 398 28.53 1.31 -41.28
C PHE A 398 27.47 2.42 -41.48
N ALA A 399 27.64 3.58 -40.84
CA ALA A 399 26.85 4.78 -41.14
C ALA A 399 27.22 5.30 -42.53
N GLU A 400 26.22 5.55 -43.38
CA GLU A 400 26.39 6.08 -44.74
C GLU A 400 25.94 7.53 -44.86
N ASP A 401 25.06 7.98 -43.96
CA ASP A 401 24.54 9.35 -43.90
C ASP A 401 24.96 10.09 -42.62
N ASP A 402 25.11 11.41 -42.71
CA ASP A 402 25.44 12.27 -41.57
C ASP A 402 24.35 12.20 -40.47
N ALA A 403 23.09 11.97 -40.84
CA ALA A 403 21.99 11.79 -39.90
C ALA A 403 22.12 10.51 -39.06
N GLU A 404 22.68 9.43 -39.61
CA GLU A 404 22.98 8.21 -38.84
C GLU A 404 24.07 8.51 -37.81
N THR A 405 25.11 9.22 -38.24
CA THR A 405 26.22 9.63 -37.38
C THR A 405 25.76 10.54 -36.24
N ALA A 406 24.90 11.52 -36.54
CA ALA A 406 24.32 12.41 -35.55
C ALA A 406 23.41 11.66 -34.56
N LEU A 407 22.66 10.66 -35.03
CA LEU A 407 21.83 9.83 -34.15
C LEU A 407 22.69 8.96 -33.21
N PHE A 408 23.81 8.41 -33.67
CA PHE A 408 24.77 7.73 -32.80
C PHE A 408 25.26 8.64 -31.67
N ASP A 409 25.75 9.84 -32.02
CA ASP A 409 26.27 10.80 -31.05
C ASP A 409 25.16 11.22 -30.05
N ALA A 410 23.92 11.38 -30.53
CA ALA A 410 22.77 11.72 -29.70
C ALA A 410 22.36 10.59 -28.74
N LEU A 411 22.34 9.34 -29.20
CA LEU A 411 21.98 8.19 -28.36
C LEU A 411 23.05 7.92 -27.30
N GLU A 412 24.34 8.08 -27.64
CA GLU A 412 25.43 7.98 -26.66
C GLU A 412 25.32 9.07 -25.58
N ALA A 413 25.15 10.34 -26.00
CA ALA A 413 24.96 11.45 -25.09
C ALA A 413 23.67 11.32 -24.26
N GLY A 414 22.59 10.83 -24.88
CA GLY A 414 21.30 10.58 -24.25
C GLY A 414 21.41 9.52 -23.17
N GLY A 415 22.01 8.36 -23.47
CA GLY A 415 22.25 7.31 -22.47
C GLY A 415 23.10 7.81 -21.30
N ALA A 416 24.16 8.56 -21.59
CA ALA A 416 25.04 9.17 -20.57
C ALA A 416 24.35 10.24 -19.71
N ALA A 417 23.27 10.86 -20.18
CA ALA A 417 22.49 11.83 -19.41
C ALA A 417 21.30 11.18 -18.67
N ILE A 418 20.60 10.25 -19.32
CA ILE A 418 19.35 9.65 -18.81
C ILE A 418 19.65 8.65 -17.68
N SER A 419 20.65 7.78 -17.85
CA SER A 419 20.92 6.72 -16.85
C SER A 419 21.29 7.30 -15.47
N PRO A 420 22.24 8.27 -15.36
CA PRO A 420 22.55 8.88 -14.06
C PRO A 420 21.38 9.68 -13.49
N ALA A 421 20.53 10.27 -14.33
CA ALA A 421 19.35 10.99 -13.88
C ALA A 421 18.30 10.05 -13.26
N ILE A 422 18.10 8.85 -13.83
CA ILE A 422 17.22 7.83 -13.26
C ILE A 422 17.79 7.32 -11.93
N GLU A 423 19.09 7.03 -11.88
CA GLU A 423 19.76 6.59 -10.63
C GLU A 423 19.67 7.64 -9.52
N ALA A 424 19.72 8.92 -9.88
CA ALA A 424 19.54 10.05 -8.97
C ALA A 424 18.06 10.39 -8.70
N GLU A 425 17.11 9.63 -9.26
CA GLU A 425 15.66 9.87 -9.19
C GLU A 425 15.20 11.23 -9.75
N ASP A 426 16.05 11.89 -10.54
CA ASP A 426 15.74 13.14 -11.25
C ASP A 426 15.07 12.82 -12.59
N PHE A 427 13.80 12.41 -12.51
CA PHE A 427 13.01 12.12 -13.70
C PHE A 427 12.83 13.34 -14.60
N ALA A 428 12.88 14.56 -14.06
CA ALA A 428 12.81 15.77 -14.88
C ALA A 428 14.07 15.92 -15.76
N ALA A 429 15.26 15.60 -15.24
CA ALA A 429 16.48 15.53 -16.03
C ALA A 429 16.44 14.39 -17.06
N ALA A 430 15.91 13.22 -16.67
CA ALA A 430 15.72 12.11 -17.61
C ALA A 430 14.82 12.50 -18.80
N MET A 431 13.69 13.18 -18.55
CA MET A 431 12.80 13.68 -19.61
C MET A 431 13.47 14.74 -20.50
N ARG A 432 14.34 15.60 -19.95
CA ARG A 432 15.13 16.54 -20.77
C ARG A 432 16.13 15.81 -21.67
N GLY A 433 16.78 14.76 -21.16
CA GLY A 433 17.64 13.89 -21.96
C GLY A 433 16.87 13.22 -23.10
N MET A 434 15.67 12.72 -22.82
CA MET A 434 14.76 12.19 -23.84
C MET A 434 14.35 13.25 -24.87
N ALA A 435 13.99 14.47 -24.45
CA ALA A 435 13.62 15.55 -25.36
C ALA A 435 14.72 15.87 -26.39
N ALA A 436 15.99 15.81 -25.97
CA ALA A 436 17.14 16.06 -26.84
C ALA A 436 17.28 15.03 -27.98
N LEU A 437 16.68 13.84 -27.84
CA LEU A 437 16.69 12.80 -28.87
C LEU A 437 15.67 13.07 -30.00
N ARG A 438 14.70 13.97 -29.81
CA ARG A 438 13.66 14.27 -30.81
C ARG A 438 14.27 14.62 -32.16
N ALA A 439 15.04 15.72 -32.22
CA ALA A 439 15.52 16.25 -33.49
C ALA A 439 16.44 15.28 -34.25
N PRO A 440 17.39 14.57 -33.61
CA PRO A 440 18.19 13.53 -34.28
C PRO A 440 17.35 12.35 -34.81
N ILE A 441 16.32 11.92 -34.08
CA ILE A 441 15.43 10.83 -34.52
C ILE A 441 14.62 11.27 -35.74
N ASP A 442 14.06 12.47 -35.71
CA ASP A 442 13.30 13.04 -36.83
C ASP A 442 14.18 13.16 -38.08
N ALA A 443 15.40 13.71 -37.94
CA ALA A 443 16.36 13.86 -39.04
C ALA A 443 16.79 12.51 -39.63
N PHE A 444 17.04 11.50 -38.78
CA PHE A 444 17.32 10.13 -39.23
C PHE A 444 16.17 9.59 -40.08
N PHE A 445 14.93 9.74 -39.63
CA PHE A 445 13.78 9.20 -40.35
C PHE A 445 13.39 9.98 -41.62
N GLU A 446 13.85 11.22 -41.76
CA GLU A 446 13.73 12.04 -42.97
C GLU A 446 14.79 11.69 -44.00
N ALA A 447 16.05 11.51 -43.58
CA ALA A 447 17.18 11.29 -44.48
C ALA A 447 17.46 9.80 -44.79
N VAL A 448 17.11 8.89 -43.89
CA VAL A 448 17.61 7.50 -43.92
C VAL A 448 16.49 6.49 -44.15
N GLN A 449 16.63 5.68 -45.20
CA GLN A 449 15.80 4.51 -45.44
C GLN A 449 16.33 3.31 -44.65
N VAL A 450 15.57 2.83 -43.66
CA VAL A 450 15.95 1.68 -42.81
C VAL A 450 16.11 0.39 -43.63
N ASN A 451 15.22 0.15 -44.58
CA ASN A 451 15.29 -1.02 -45.47
C ASN A 451 16.27 -0.75 -46.63
N ALA A 452 17.56 -0.76 -46.33
CA ALA A 452 18.65 -0.59 -47.29
C ALA A 452 18.86 -1.84 -48.16
N ASP A 453 19.42 -1.66 -49.37
CA ASP A 453 19.76 -2.76 -50.28
C ASP A 453 20.94 -3.62 -49.76
N SER A 454 21.83 -3.02 -48.96
CA SER A 454 22.92 -3.72 -48.30
C SER A 454 22.44 -4.34 -46.99
N ASP A 455 22.53 -5.66 -46.88
CA ASP A 455 22.16 -6.40 -45.66
C ASP A 455 22.91 -5.92 -44.42
N ILE A 456 24.18 -5.54 -44.59
CA ILE A 456 25.03 -5.03 -43.50
C ILE A 456 24.47 -3.69 -42.99
N VAL A 457 24.15 -2.78 -43.90
CA VAL A 457 23.64 -1.43 -43.57
C VAL A 457 22.23 -1.52 -43.01
N ARG A 458 21.36 -2.34 -43.61
CA ARG A 458 20.02 -2.62 -43.09
C ARG A 458 20.08 -3.15 -41.66
N ARG A 459 20.94 -4.15 -41.40
CA ARG A 459 21.14 -4.69 -40.05
C ARG A 459 21.67 -3.63 -39.08
N ASN A 460 22.59 -2.78 -39.53
CA ASN A 460 23.11 -1.68 -38.72
C ASN A 460 22.00 -0.70 -38.31
N ARG A 461 21.19 -0.27 -39.28
CA ARG A 461 20.04 0.63 -39.04
C ARG A 461 19.00 0.02 -38.11
N LEU A 462 18.71 -1.27 -38.23
CA LEU A 462 17.80 -1.98 -37.31
C LEU A 462 18.35 -2.04 -35.87
N ASN A 463 19.66 -2.28 -35.71
CA ASN A 463 20.28 -2.18 -34.38
C ASN A 463 20.27 -0.73 -33.85
N LEU A 464 20.31 0.29 -34.72
CA LEU A 464 20.18 1.69 -34.30
C LEU A 464 18.75 2.01 -33.81
N LEU A 465 17.72 1.43 -34.45
CA LEU A 465 16.34 1.48 -33.93
C LEU A 465 16.21 0.79 -32.57
N SER A 466 16.92 -0.32 -32.38
CA SER A 466 16.96 -1.02 -31.09
C SER A 466 17.62 -0.16 -30.00
N GLN A 467 18.67 0.59 -30.32
CA GLN A 467 19.27 1.55 -29.40
C GLN A 467 18.30 2.69 -29.04
N ILE A 468 17.52 3.22 -29.99
CA ILE A 468 16.42 4.16 -29.68
C ILE A 468 15.45 3.53 -28.68
N ARG A 469 15.02 2.29 -28.93
CA ARG A 469 14.10 1.55 -28.05
C ARG A 469 14.68 1.40 -26.64
N GLN A 470 15.96 1.04 -26.54
CA GLN A 470 16.65 0.86 -25.28
C GLN A 470 16.76 2.16 -24.49
N VAL A 471 17.27 3.24 -25.11
CA VAL A 471 17.51 4.53 -24.43
C VAL A 471 16.19 5.17 -23.99
N CYS A 472 15.18 5.21 -24.86
CA CYS A 472 13.87 5.77 -24.51
C CYS A 472 13.11 4.86 -23.51
N GLY A 473 13.33 3.55 -23.57
CA GLY A 473 12.71 2.57 -22.67
C GLY A 473 13.26 2.56 -21.25
N GLN A 474 14.37 3.26 -20.96
CA GLN A 474 14.93 3.33 -19.60
C GLN A 474 13.99 4.05 -18.63
N VAL A 475 13.17 4.98 -19.13
CA VAL A 475 12.35 5.86 -18.30
C VAL A 475 10.96 5.27 -18.03
N ALA A 476 10.36 4.63 -19.04
CA ALA A 476 9.06 3.96 -18.94
C ALA A 476 8.87 2.98 -20.10
N ASP A 477 7.93 2.05 -19.96
CA ASP A 477 7.49 1.19 -21.07
C ASP A 477 6.61 2.00 -22.06
N LEU A 478 7.27 2.78 -22.91
CA LEU A 478 6.63 3.65 -23.89
C LEU A 478 5.78 2.90 -24.93
N THR A 479 5.89 1.56 -25.00
CA THR A 479 5.02 0.75 -25.86
C THR A 479 3.57 0.73 -25.37
N ARG A 480 3.36 1.01 -24.07
CA ARG A 480 2.04 1.09 -23.43
C ARG A 480 1.38 2.45 -23.55
N VAL A 481 2.14 3.50 -23.87
CA VAL A 481 1.61 4.87 -23.98
C VAL A 481 0.85 5.00 -25.30
N GLU A 482 -0.43 5.37 -25.22
CA GLU A 482 -1.31 5.65 -26.35
C GLU A 482 -0.92 6.98 -27.02
N GLY A 483 -1.12 7.05 -28.34
CA GLY A 483 -0.63 8.15 -29.19
C GLY A 483 -1.77 9.00 -29.69
#